data_AF-A0A840ZN82-F1
#
_entry.id   AF-A0A840ZN82-F1
#
_cell.length_a   1.000
_cell.length_b   1.000
_cell.length_c   1.000
_cell.angle_alpha   90.00
_cell.angle_beta   90.00
_cell.angle_gamma   90.00
#
_symmetry.space_group_name_H-M   'P 1'
#
loop_
_entity.id
_entity.type
_entity.pdbx_description
1 polymer ?
#
loop_
_entity_poly.entity_id
_entity_poly.type
_entity_poly.pdbx_seq_one_letter_code
_entity_poly.pdbx_strand_id
1 'polypeptide(L)'
;MAKRLTLPPEERAAHERALARSRKAEERCRRRDAGRPEPAILDKAIADALRSFLSRDDHSLTRPLNPAALLRTVQEHLLLRSVRAEKAGREPVVYDPRQVVGALKERLLTPAWSSRNSIHS
;
A
#
# COMPACT_ATOMS: atom_id res chain seq x y z
N MET A 1 -18.94 29.97 -1.53
CA MET A 1 -19.02 29.00 -2.66
C MET A 1 -19.33 29.74 -3.97
N ALA A 2 -18.35 30.39 -4.62
CA ALA A 2 -18.65 31.20 -5.83
C ALA A 2 -17.45 31.36 -6.81
N LYS A 3 -16.62 30.33 -7.00
CA LYS A 3 -15.50 30.37 -7.98
C LYS A 3 -15.49 29.23 -9.00
N ARG A 4 -16.52 28.37 -9.02
CA ARG A 4 -16.56 27.21 -9.94
C ARG A 4 -17.03 27.55 -11.37
N LEU A 5 -17.50 28.77 -11.63
CA LEU A 5 -18.20 29.08 -12.88
C LEU A 5 -17.36 29.77 -13.97
N THR A 6 -16.10 30.16 -13.74
CA THR A 6 -15.37 31.04 -14.67
C THR A 6 -14.09 30.48 -15.30
N LEU A 7 -13.74 29.21 -15.09
CA LEU A 7 -12.55 28.61 -15.73
C LEU A 7 -12.94 27.93 -17.07
N PRO A 8 -12.13 28.04 -18.13
CA PRO A 8 -12.31 27.26 -19.36
C PRO A 8 -12.17 25.73 -19.10
N PRO A 9 -12.74 24.86 -19.95
CA PRO A 9 -12.86 23.42 -19.67
C PRO A 9 -11.53 22.71 -19.37
N GLU A 10 -10.46 23.10 -20.04
CA GLU A 10 -9.12 22.54 -19.86
C GLU A 10 -8.52 22.90 -18.49
N GLU A 11 -8.73 24.14 -18.03
CA GLU A 11 -8.31 24.61 -16.72
C GLU A 11 -9.11 23.96 -15.58
N ARG A 12 -10.39 23.65 -15.81
CA ARG A 12 -11.20 22.86 -14.86
C ARG A 12 -10.63 21.45 -14.69
N ALA A 13 -10.35 20.77 -15.79
CA ALA A 13 -9.77 19.43 -15.76
C ALA A 13 -8.38 19.43 -15.10
N ALA A 14 -7.53 20.42 -15.40
CA ALA A 14 -6.24 20.58 -14.75
C ALA A 14 -6.37 20.84 -13.24
N HIS A 15 -7.32 21.70 -12.84
CA HIS A 15 -7.61 22.00 -11.44
C HIS A 15 -8.14 20.77 -10.69
N GLU A 16 -9.05 20.00 -11.28
CA GLU A 16 -9.56 18.76 -10.71
C GLU A 16 -8.45 17.71 -10.53
N ARG A 17 -7.57 17.56 -11.51
CA ARG A 17 -6.39 16.68 -11.37
C ARG A 17 -5.45 17.17 -10.26
N ALA A 18 -5.25 18.47 -10.11
CA ALA A 18 -4.44 19.03 -9.02
C ALA A 18 -5.07 18.76 -7.64
N LEU A 19 -6.38 18.98 -7.50
CA LEU A 19 -7.12 18.65 -6.27
C LEU A 19 -7.08 17.16 -5.95
N ALA A 20 -7.27 16.29 -6.95
CA ALA A 20 -7.18 14.84 -6.77
C ALA A 20 -5.77 14.41 -6.33
N ARG A 21 -4.71 15.05 -6.84
CA ARG A 21 -3.33 14.83 -6.40
C ARG A 21 -3.11 15.27 -4.94
N SER A 22 -3.63 16.43 -4.54
CA SER A 22 -3.54 16.92 -3.15
C SER A 22 -4.20 15.95 -2.18
N ARG A 23 -5.45 15.55 -2.46
CA ARG A 23 -6.20 14.60 -1.62
C ARG A 23 -5.48 13.27 -1.46
N LYS A 24 -4.91 12.73 -2.55
CA LYS A 24 -4.10 11.51 -2.49
C LYS A 24 -2.81 11.69 -1.69
N ALA A 25 -2.17 12.86 -1.78
CA ALA A 25 -0.98 13.16 -0.99
C ALA A 25 -1.31 13.24 0.51
N GLU A 26 -2.39 13.92 0.88
CA GLU A 26 -2.89 14.01 2.25
C GLU A 26 -3.29 12.63 2.82
N GLU A 27 -3.93 11.77 2.02
CA GLU A 27 -4.23 10.39 2.40
C GLU A 27 -2.95 9.57 2.67
N ARG A 28 -1.90 9.75 1.85
CA ARG A 28 -0.60 9.10 2.06
C ARG A 28 0.08 9.61 3.33
N CYS A 29 0.07 10.91 3.59
CA CYS A 29 0.57 11.48 4.84
C CYS A 29 -0.16 10.87 6.04
N ARG A 30 -1.50 10.92 6.06
CA ARG A 30 -2.28 10.34 7.16
C ARG A 30 -2.00 8.86 7.40
N ARG A 31 -1.82 8.07 6.34
CA ARG A 31 -1.43 6.65 6.46
C ARG A 31 -0.03 6.49 7.03
N ARG A 32 0.93 7.30 6.59
CA ARG A 32 2.30 7.30 7.13
C ARG A 32 2.31 7.68 8.60
N ASP A 33 1.60 8.74 8.98
CA ASP A 33 1.50 9.21 10.36
C ASP A 33 0.87 8.15 11.28
N ALA A 34 -0.12 7.41 10.75
CA ALA A 34 -0.73 6.28 11.44
C ALA A 34 0.15 5.01 11.45
N GLY A 35 1.36 5.04 10.90
CA GLY A 35 2.23 3.86 10.79
C GLY A 35 1.64 2.75 9.90
N ARG A 36 0.77 3.10 8.96
CA ARG A 36 0.06 2.16 8.08
C ARG A 36 0.72 2.11 6.69
N PRO A 37 1.10 0.92 6.19
CA PRO A 37 1.72 0.81 4.86
C PRO A 37 0.73 1.17 3.74
N GLU A 38 1.24 1.84 2.71
CA GLU A 38 0.47 2.07 1.47
C GLU A 38 0.19 0.72 0.76
N PRO A 39 -0.96 0.56 0.09
CA PRO A 39 -1.31 -0.70 -0.57
C PRO A 39 -0.24 -1.22 -1.53
N ALA A 40 0.34 -0.36 -2.37
CA ALA A 40 1.39 -0.75 -3.31
C ALA A 40 2.69 -1.19 -2.63
N ILE A 41 2.98 -0.63 -1.45
CA ILE A 41 4.14 -1.02 -0.64
C ILE A 41 3.90 -2.42 -0.04
N LEU A 42 2.68 -2.64 0.45
CA LEU A 42 2.28 -3.91 1.02
C LEU A 42 2.26 -5.03 -0.02
N ASP A 43 1.69 -4.78 -1.20
CA ASP A 43 1.67 -5.73 -2.32
C ASP A 43 3.08 -6.15 -2.73
N LYS A 44 4.01 -5.19 -2.79
CA LYS A 44 5.41 -5.48 -3.09
C LYS A 44 6.06 -6.32 -2.00
N ALA A 45 5.81 -6.01 -0.72
CA ALA A 45 6.36 -6.80 0.39
C ALA A 45 5.82 -8.24 0.39
N ILE A 46 4.54 -8.44 0.04
CA ILE A 46 3.94 -9.78 -0.16
C ILE A 46 4.64 -10.51 -1.31
N ALA A 47 4.81 -9.85 -2.46
CA ALA A 47 5.48 -10.44 -3.61
C ALA A 47 6.95 -10.79 -3.32
N ASP A 48 7.68 -9.92 -2.63
CA ASP A 48 9.07 -10.17 -2.23
C ASP A 48 9.16 -11.32 -1.23
N ALA A 49 8.23 -11.43 -0.28
CA ALA A 49 8.14 -12.56 0.64
C ALA A 49 7.88 -13.87 -0.11
N LEU A 50 6.90 -13.89 -1.01
CA LEU A 50 6.63 -15.07 -1.86
C LEU A 50 7.85 -15.45 -2.70
N ARG A 51 8.54 -14.48 -3.30
CA ARG A 51 9.78 -14.73 -4.04
C ARG A 51 10.84 -15.38 -3.15
N SER A 52 11.02 -14.91 -1.91
CA SER A 52 11.95 -15.52 -0.96
C SER A 52 11.58 -16.97 -0.61
N PHE A 53 10.30 -17.33 -0.60
CA PHE A 53 9.87 -18.72 -0.41
C PHE A 53 10.13 -19.58 -1.64
N LEU A 54 9.82 -19.05 -2.83
CA LEU A 54 9.94 -19.76 -4.10
C LEU A 54 11.39 -19.92 -4.57
N SER A 55 12.29 -19.02 -4.18
CA SER A 55 13.70 -19.07 -4.58
C SER A 55 14.58 -19.95 -3.69
N ARG A 56 14.01 -20.62 -2.67
CA ARG A 56 14.79 -21.40 -1.69
C ARG A 56 15.18 -22.79 -2.18
N ASP A 57 14.40 -23.37 -3.08
CA ASP A 57 14.42 -24.79 -3.44
C ASP A 57 13.62 -25.00 -4.75
N ASP A 58 14.10 -25.90 -5.62
CA ASP A 58 13.45 -26.30 -6.87
C ASP A 58 12.07 -26.95 -6.65
N HIS A 59 11.82 -27.51 -5.47
CA HIS A 59 10.53 -28.09 -5.06
C HIS A 59 9.60 -27.10 -4.35
N SER A 60 9.98 -25.83 -4.22
CA SER A 60 9.24 -24.81 -3.47
C SER A 60 7.77 -24.63 -3.91
N LEU A 61 7.46 -24.91 -5.19
CA LEU A 61 6.10 -24.85 -5.73
C LEU A 61 5.19 -26.01 -5.30
N THR A 62 5.78 -27.13 -4.87
CA THR A 62 5.03 -28.32 -4.43
C THR A 62 4.87 -28.39 -2.91
N ARG A 63 5.56 -27.53 -2.18
CA ARG A 63 5.53 -27.54 -0.72
C ARG A 63 4.38 -26.68 -0.19
N PRO A 64 3.64 -27.15 0.83
CA PRO A 64 2.65 -26.31 1.50
C PRO A 64 3.29 -25.03 2.07
N LEU A 65 2.69 -23.89 1.76
CA LEU A 65 3.10 -22.61 2.29
C LEU A 65 2.55 -22.44 3.71
N ASN A 66 3.43 -22.19 4.68
CA ASN A 66 3.03 -21.87 6.04
C ASN A 66 2.61 -20.38 6.12
N PRO A 67 1.33 -20.06 6.38
CA PRO A 67 0.86 -18.67 6.39
C PRO A 67 1.54 -17.81 7.45
N ALA A 68 1.82 -18.36 8.64
CA ALA A 68 2.48 -17.62 9.70
C ALA A 68 3.93 -17.25 9.33
N ALA A 69 4.62 -18.15 8.63
CA ALA A 69 5.97 -17.88 8.15
C ALA A 69 5.97 -16.83 7.03
N LEU A 70 4.99 -16.88 6.12
CA LEU A 70 4.83 -15.86 5.09
C LEU A 70 4.58 -14.48 5.71
N LEU A 71 3.65 -14.37 6.67
CA LEU A 71 3.34 -13.10 7.33
C LEU A 71 4.55 -12.49 8.05
N ARG A 72 5.36 -13.31 8.73
CA ARG A 72 6.63 -12.85 9.32
C ARG A 72 7.60 -12.31 8.26
N THR A 73 7.75 -13.03 7.15
CA THR A 73 8.64 -12.62 6.06
C THR A 73 8.17 -11.30 5.41
N VAL A 74 6.86 -11.07 5.32
CA VAL A 74 6.30 -9.78 4.87
C VAL A 74 6.69 -8.65 5.83
N GLN A 75 6.59 -8.88 7.14
CA GLN A 75 7.00 -7.89 8.15
C GLN A 75 8.50 -7.57 8.06
N GLU A 76 9.34 -8.59 7.87
CA GLU A 76 10.78 -8.42 7.65
C GLU A 76 11.08 -7.56 6.42
N HIS A 77 10.39 -7.78 5.30
CA HIS A 77 10.54 -6.96 4.09
C HIS A 77 10.11 -5.51 4.30
N LEU A 78 9.04 -5.27 5.07
CA LEU A 78 8.61 -3.92 5.45
C LEU A 78 9.66 -3.23 6.33
N LEU A 79 10.23 -3.94 7.31
CA LEU A 79 11.29 -3.42 8.17
C LEU A 79 12.57 -3.10 7.37
N LEU A 80 13.02 -4.03 6.53
CA LEU A 80 14.17 -3.85 5.65
C LEU A 80 14.00 -2.63 4.75
N ARG A 81 12.77 -2.36 4.30
CA ARG A 81 12.47 -1.16 3.52
C ARG A 81 12.66 0.12 4.34
N SER A 82 12.16 0.16 5.58
CA SER A 82 12.36 1.32 6.46
C SER A 82 13.85 1.55 6.75
N VAL A 83 14.61 0.50 7.04
CA VAL A 83 16.07 0.56 7.22
C VAL A 83 16.78 1.07 5.95
N ARG A 84 16.37 0.62 4.76
CA ARG A 84 16.93 1.10 3.49
C ARG A 84 16.60 2.57 3.22
N ALA A 85 15.41 3.03 3.62
CA ALA A 85 15.04 4.43 3.48
C ALA A 85 15.92 5.32 4.36
N GLU A 86 16.10 4.94 5.62
CA GLU A 86 16.98 5.62 6.58
C GLU A 86 18.42 5.71 6.05
N LYS A 87 18.99 4.58 5.60
CA LYS A 87 20.34 4.53 5.00
C LYS A 87 20.50 5.42 3.77
N ALA A 88 19.41 5.67 3.03
CA ALA A 88 19.40 6.54 1.86
C ALA A 88 19.14 8.02 2.22
N GLY A 89 19.14 8.39 3.51
CA GLY A 89 18.88 9.74 3.98
C GLY A 89 17.41 10.17 3.80
N ARG A 90 16.49 9.22 3.63
CA ARG A 90 15.05 9.49 3.55
C ARG A 90 14.41 9.20 4.89
N GLU A 91 13.36 9.94 5.22
CA GLU A 91 12.58 9.71 6.42
C GLU A 91 11.95 8.30 6.39
N PRO A 92 12.34 7.39 7.32
CA PRO A 92 11.79 6.06 7.38
C PRO A 92 10.38 6.10 7.96
N VAL A 93 9.47 5.30 7.39
CA VAL A 93 8.15 5.11 7.98
C VAL A 93 8.27 4.08 9.10
N VAL A 94 7.92 4.47 10.32
CA VAL A 94 7.79 3.55 11.45
C VAL A 94 6.41 2.90 11.36
N TYR A 95 6.37 1.60 11.11
CA TYR A 95 5.11 0.88 10.96
C TYR A 95 4.56 0.43 12.32
N ASP A 96 3.27 0.69 12.55
CA ASP A 96 2.55 0.13 13.69
C ASP A 96 2.14 -1.32 13.36
N PRO A 97 2.50 -2.33 14.18
CA PRO A 97 2.17 -3.73 13.92
C PRO A 97 0.66 -4.00 13.74
N ARG A 98 -0.20 -3.32 14.51
CA ARG A 98 -1.66 -3.47 14.42
C ARG A 98 -2.17 -2.92 13.09
N GLN A 99 -1.61 -1.80 12.64
CA GLN A 99 -1.99 -1.17 11.38
C GLN A 99 -1.52 -1.95 10.16
N VAL A 100 -0.33 -2.57 10.25
CA VAL A 100 0.16 -3.52 9.24
C VAL A 100 -0.76 -4.73 9.14
N VAL A 101 -1.17 -5.32 10.27
CA VAL A 101 -2.12 -6.45 10.29
C VAL A 101 -3.48 -6.04 9.71
N GLY A 102 -3.99 -4.87 10.07
CA GLY A 102 -5.23 -4.32 9.51
C GLY A 102 -5.15 -4.15 7.99
N ALA A 103 -4.05 -3.57 7.50
CA ALA A 103 -3.82 -3.38 6.07
C ALA A 103 -3.70 -4.72 5.32
N LEU A 104 -3.04 -5.73 5.91
CA LEU A 104 -2.94 -7.08 5.34
C LEU A 104 -4.32 -7.75 5.24
N LYS A 105 -5.11 -7.71 6.31
CA LYS A 105 -6.47 -8.27 6.31
C LYS A 105 -7.33 -7.60 5.26
N GLU A 106 -7.33 -6.27 5.23
CA GLU A 106 -8.09 -5.51 4.23
C GLU A 106 -7.66 -5.91 2.81
N ARG A 107 -6.36 -6.00 2.55
CA ARG A 107 -5.85 -6.31 1.21
C ARG A 107 -6.13 -7.73 0.75
N LEU A 108 -6.01 -8.72 1.64
CA LEU A 108 -6.16 -10.15 1.32
C LEU A 108 -7.62 -10.61 1.34
N LEU A 109 -8.45 -10.04 2.21
CA LEU A 109 -9.83 -10.48 2.41
C LEU A 109 -10.86 -9.59 1.68
N THR A 110 -10.45 -8.43 1.17
CA THR A 110 -11.31 -7.59 0.34
C THR A 110 -11.06 -7.89 -1.13
N PRO A 111 -11.99 -8.55 -1.83
CA PRO A 111 -11.79 -8.87 -3.23
C PRO A 111 -11.68 -7.59 -4.08
N ALA A 112 -10.78 -7.57 -5.07
CA ALA A 112 -10.56 -6.39 -5.92
C ALA A 112 -11.78 -5.95 -6.76
N TRP A 113 -12.84 -6.75 -6.80
CA TRP A 113 -14.09 -6.44 -7.51
C TRP A 113 -15.17 -5.83 -6.60
N SER A 114 -15.10 -5.99 -5.27
CA SER A 114 -16.11 -5.42 -4.35
C SER A 114 -15.98 -3.90 -4.21
N SER A 115 -14.80 -3.33 -4.46
CA SER A 115 -14.57 -1.89 -4.52
C SER A 115 -15.10 -1.22 -5.78
N ARG A 116 -15.54 -1.99 -6.80
CA ARG A 116 -16.12 -1.47 -8.05
C ARG A 116 -17.66 -1.39 -8.04
N ASN A 117 -18.32 -2.16 -7.16
CA ASN A 117 -19.78 -2.27 -7.13
C ASN A 117 -20.48 -1.42 -6.05
N SER A 118 -19.74 -0.76 -5.15
CA SER A 118 -20.33 0.07 -4.07
C SER A 118 -20.85 1.44 -4.52
N ILE A 119 -21.00 1.67 -5.84
CA ILE A 119 -21.56 2.91 -6.42
C ILE A 119 -23.06 2.72 -6.80
N HIS A 120 -23.62 1.51 -6.68
CA HIS A 120 -25.01 1.22 -7.09
C HIS A 120 -25.83 0.48 -6.02
N SER A 121 -25.79 0.93 -4.77
CA SER A 121 -26.76 0.46 -3.75
C SER A 121 -27.27 1.62 -2.92
#